data_AF-A0A1G6ZMK2-F1
#
_entry.id   AF-A0A1G6ZMK2-F1
#
_cell.length_a   1.000
_cell.length_b   1.000
_cell.length_c   1.000
_cell.angle_alpha   90.00
_cell.angle_beta   90.00
_cell.angle_gamma   90.00
#
_symmetry.space_group_name_H-M   'P 1'
#
loop_
_entity.id
_entity.type
_entity.pdbx_description
1 polymer ?
#
loop_
_entity_poly.entity_id
_entity_poly.type
_entity_poly.pdbx_seq_one_letter_code
_entity_poly.pdbx_strand_id
1 'polypeptide(L)'
;MDIRRIAPDYAVSPQIAPEDIPAIKEAGFSTVLCNRPDEEVPAELQAEALRVATEAAGLRFALNPVTHQSLNREVVDRQMQALESSDGPVLAYCASGTRSSIVWSLGQVGRMETDEIIAATEKAGYDLARLRPQLEALREADGEAE
;
A
#
# COMPACT_ATOMS: atom_id res chain seq x y z
N MET A 1 -13.53 8.25 1.12
CA MET A 1 -12.42 7.70 1.92
C MET A 1 -12.91 6.63 2.90
N ASP A 2 -12.22 5.48 2.99
CA ASP A 2 -12.48 4.38 3.95
C ASP A 2 -11.14 3.77 4.38
N ILE A 3 -10.56 4.27 5.49
CA ILE A 3 -9.22 3.88 5.94
C ILE A 3 -9.28 2.60 6.75
N ARG A 4 -8.55 1.58 6.29
CA ARG A 4 -8.46 0.26 6.92
C ARG A 4 -7.02 -0.01 7.32
N ARG A 5 -6.75 -0.05 8.62
CA ARG A 5 -5.41 -0.33 9.16
C ARG A 5 -5.11 -1.83 9.03
N ILE A 6 -4.01 -2.15 8.35
CA ILE A 6 -3.48 -3.53 8.24
C ILE A 6 -2.42 -3.73 9.34
N ALA A 7 -1.54 -2.75 9.53
CA ALA A 7 -0.48 -2.74 10.53
C ALA A 7 -0.41 -1.39 11.25
N PRO A 8 0.34 -1.26 12.36
CA PRO A 8 0.49 0.01 13.08
C PRO A 8 1.01 1.15 12.19
N ASP A 9 1.94 0.83 11.29
CA ASP A 9 2.62 1.73 10.37
C ASP A 9 2.02 1.75 8.96
N TYR A 10 1.02 0.91 8.68
CA TYR A 10 0.46 0.77 7.33
C TYR A 10 -1.07 0.63 7.33
N ALA A 11 -1.73 1.51 6.58
CA ALA A 11 -3.15 1.44 6.30
C ALA A 11 -3.40 1.48 4.79
N VAL A 12 -4.58 1.00 4.39
CA VAL A 12 -5.05 1.06 3.01
C VAL A 12 -6.39 1.77 2.92
N SER A 13 -6.71 2.33 1.75
CA SER A 13 -8.03 2.86 1.43
C SER A 13 -8.41 2.53 -0.02
N PRO A 14 -9.72 2.44 -0.33
CA PRO A 14 -10.22 2.71 -1.68
C PRO A 14 -9.79 4.10 -2.17
N GLN A 15 -10.15 4.44 -3.41
CA GLN A 15 -9.81 5.73 -4.01
C GLN A 15 -10.08 6.90 -3.05
N ILE A 16 -9.08 7.76 -2.89
CA ILE A 16 -9.15 9.02 -2.15
C ILE A 16 -9.21 10.19 -3.13
N ALA A 17 -9.64 11.35 -2.65
CA ALA A 17 -9.64 12.60 -3.40
C ALA A 17 -8.73 13.66 -2.73
N PRO A 18 -8.31 14.71 -3.45
CA PRO A 18 -7.53 15.82 -2.87
C PRO A 18 -8.15 16.40 -1.59
N GLU A 19 -9.48 16.41 -1.49
CA GLU A 19 -10.22 16.95 -0.35
C GLU A 19 -10.12 16.06 0.90
N ASP A 20 -9.74 14.79 0.76
CA ASP A 20 -9.55 13.86 1.88
C ASP A 20 -8.20 14.09 2.60
N ILE A 21 -7.24 14.76 1.94
CA ILE A 21 -5.86 14.91 2.45
C ILE A 21 -5.78 15.55 3.85
N PRO A 22 -6.54 16.63 4.18
CA PRO A 22 -6.52 17.18 5.53
C PRO A 22 -6.92 16.16 6.59
N ALA A 23 -7.97 15.37 6.33
CA ALA A 23 -8.42 14.33 7.25
C ALA A 23 -7.40 13.18 7.38
N ILE A 24 -6.67 12.86 6.30
CA ILE A 24 -5.56 11.90 6.33
C ILE A 24 -4.43 12.39 7.24
N LYS A 25 -4.07 13.69 7.15
CA LYS A 25 -3.09 14.29 8.04
C LYS A 25 -3.55 14.26 9.50
N GLU A 26 -4.80 14.64 9.77
CA GLU A 26 -5.39 14.61 11.11
C GLU A 26 -5.44 13.20 11.71
N ALA A 27 -5.61 12.17 10.87
CA ALA A 27 -5.53 10.77 11.27
C ALA A 27 -4.11 10.28 11.59
N GLY A 28 -3.10 11.15 11.46
CA GLY A 28 -1.72 10.91 11.87
C GLY A 28 -0.85 10.18 10.85
N PHE A 29 -1.28 10.12 9.58
CA PHE A 29 -0.44 9.60 8.50
C PHE A 29 0.60 10.65 8.09
N SER A 30 1.80 10.20 7.71
CA SER A 30 2.89 11.05 7.23
C SER A 30 3.12 10.94 5.73
N THR A 31 2.74 9.79 5.14
CA THR A 31 2.95 9.50 3.72
C THR A 31 1.67 8.94 3.08
N VAL A 32 1.34 9.43 1.89
CA VAL A 32 0.29 8.90 1.02
C VAL A 32 0.93 8.16 -0.15
N LEU A 33 0.53 6.91 -0.38
CA LEU A 33 1.09 6.03 -1.41
C LEU A 33 0.04 5.65 -2.45
N CYS A 34 0.23 6.03 -3.71
CA CYS A 34 -0.67 5.71 -4.81
C CYS A 34 -0.25 4.41 -5.50
N ASN A 35 -1.09 3.38 -5.41
CA ASN A 35 -0.95 2.14 -6.18
C ASN A 35 -1.86 2.08 -7.42
N ARG A 36 -2.54 3.18 -7.77
CA ARG A 36 -3.47 3.23 -8.89
C ARG A 36 -2.81 3.87 -10.12
N PRO A 37 -2.86 3.24 -11.30
CA PRO A 37 -2.52 3.91 -12.56
C PRO A 37 -3.47 5.06 -12.88
N ASP A 38 -2.93 6.16 -13.39
CA ASP A 38 -3.69 7.37 -13.74
C ASP A 38 -4.71 7.12 -14.87
N GLU A 39 -4.45 6.14 -15.73
CA GLU A 39 -5.34 5.75 -16.83
C GLU A 39 -6.69 5.20 -16.34
N GLU A 40 -6.81 4.83 -15.07
CA GLU A 40 -8.05 4.32 -14.46
C GLU A 40 -8.95 5.42 -13.87
N VAL A 41 -8.53 6.70 -13.90
CA VAL A 41 -9.20 7.80 -13.19
C VAL A 41 -9.22 9.11 -13.98
N PRO A 42 -10.21 9.99 -13.73
CA PRO A 42 -10.21 11.34 -14.29
C PRO A 42 -9.06 12.19 -13.72
N ALA A 43 -8.69 13.26 -14.42
CA ALA A 43 -7.54 14.11 -14.09
C ALA A 43 -7.58 14.67 -12.65
N GLU A 44 -8.76 14.97 -12.11
CA GLU A 44 -8.92 15.43 -10.72
C GLU A 44 -8.52 14.41 -9.65
N LEU A 45 -8.48 13.12 -10.01
CA LEU A 45 -8.15 12.00 -9.10
C LEU A 45 -6.82 11.33 -9.45
N GLN A 46 -6.11 11.85 -10.47
CA GLN A 46 -4.79 11.37 -10.85
C GLN A 46 -3.74 11.69 -9.79
N ALA A 47 -2.64 10.95 -9.84
CA ALA A 47 -1.54 11.04 -8.89
C ALA A 47 -1.02 12.47 -8.72
N GLU A 48 -0.95 13.26 -9.79
CA GLU A 48 -0.47 14.64 -9.72
C GLU A 48 -1.37 15.55 -8.87
N ALA A 49 -2.70 15.43 -9.02
CA ALA A 49 -3.65 16.21 -8.23
C ALA A 49 -3.53 15.84 -6.73
N LEU A 50 -3.42 14.55 -6.43
CA LEU A 50 -3.23 14.06 -5.06
C LEU A 50 -1.86 14.46 -4.50
N ARG A 51 -0.80 14.42 -5.31
CA ARG A 51 0.56 14.83 -4.94
C ARG A 51 0.58 16.28 -4.50
N VAL A 52 0.01 17.18 -5.30
CA VAL A 52 -0.05 18.62 -4.99
C VAL A 52 -0.79 18.85 -3.67
N ALA A 53 -1.94 18.23 -3.45
CA ALA A 53 -2.68 18.37 -2.21
C ALA A 53 -1.94 17.78 -0.99
N THR A 54 -1.33 16.60 -1.16
CA THR A 54 -0.54 15.90 -0.13
C THR A 54 0.65 16.74 0.31
N GLU A 55 1.45 17.24 -0.63
CA GLU A 55 2.63 18.06 -0.35
C GLU A 55 2.24 19.42 0.25
N ALA A 56 1.16 20.04 -0.21
CA ALA A 56 0.64 21.29 0.37
C ALA A 56 0.20 21.12 1.83
N ALA A 57 -0.27 19.92 2.21
CA ALA A 57 -0.58 19.58 3.59
C ALA A 57 0.68 19.23 4.42
N GLY A 58 1.88 19.18 3.82
CA GLY A 58 3.12 18.80 4.49
C GLY A 58 3.26 17.29 4.70
N LEU A 59 2.53 16.49 3.94
CA LEU A 59 2.68 15.04 3.88
C LEU A 59 3.61 14.66 2.71
N ARG A 60 4.24 13.50 2.80
CA ARG A 60 4.99 12.92 1.68
C ARG A 60 4.03 12.20 0.73
N PHE A 61 4.28 12.32 -0.57
CA PHE A 61 3.57 11.53 -1.58
C PHE A 61 4.52 10.53 -2.24
N ALA A 62 4.07 9.28 -2.37
CA ALA A 62 4.79 8.22 -3.08
C ALA A 62 3.90 7.66 -4.19
N LEU A 63 4.41 7.58 -5.40
CA LEU A 63 3.74 6.91 -6.52
C LEU A 63 4.32 5.50 -6.66
N ASN A 64 3.48 4.47 -6.83
CA ASN A 64 3.89 3.08 -7.12
C ASN A 64 2.77 2.35 -7.89
N PRO A 65 2.51 2.69 -9.17
CA PRO A 65 1.34 2.21 -9.90
C PRO A 65 1.37 0.68 -10.08
N VAL A 66 0.29 0.01 -9.69
CA VAL A 66 0.23 -1.46 -9.72
C VAL A 66 -0.88 -1.92 -10.67
N THR A 67 -0.48 -2.75 -11.62
CA THR A 67 -1.36 -3.52 -12.49
C THR A 67 -1.16 -5.01 -12.20
N HIS A 68 -2.04 -5.88 -12.70
CA HIS A 68 -1.81 -7.32 -12.60
C HIS A 68 -0.52 -7.77 -13.32
N GLN A 69 -0.07 -7.02 -14.34
CA GLN A 69 1.14 -7.34 -15.09
C GLN A 69 2.41 -6.83 -14.41
N SER A 70 2.31 -5.75 -13.62
CA SER A 70 3.45 -5.13 -12.94
C SER A 70 3.68 -5.63 -11.51
N LEU A 71 2.90 -6.59 -11.02
CA LEU A 71 3.09 -7.16 -9.69
C LEU A 71 4.35 -8.05 -9.66
N ASN A 72 5.49 -7.42 -9.40
CA ASN A 72 6.82 -8.01 -9.39
C ASN A 72 7.63 -7.49 -8.18
N ARG A 73 8.88 -7.97 -8.04
CA ARG A 73 9.77 -7.59 -6.94
C ARG A 73 10.05 -6.09 -6.88
N GLU A 74 10.21 -5.42 -8.02
CA GLU A 74 10.48 -3.98 -8.10
C GLU A 74 9.34 -3.15 -7.47
N VAL A 75 8.08 -3.49 -7.78
CA VAL A 75 6.91 -2.82 -7.20
C VAL A 75 6.81 -3.07 -5.69
N VAL A 76 7.17 -4.26 -5.22
CA VAL A 76 7.22 -4.59 -3.80
C VAL A 76 8.32 -3.78 -3.10
N ASP A 77 9.54 -3.81 -3.63
CA ASP A 77 10.70 -3.09 -3.10
C ASP A 77 10.43 -1.58 -3.01
N ARG A 78 9.80 -1.00 -4.05
CA ARG A 78 9.41 0.42 -4.05
C ARG A 78 8.40 0.76 -2.96
N GLN A 79 7.44 -0.13 -2.69
CA GLN A 79 6.48 0.07 -1.60
C GLN A 79 7.16 -0.03 -0.24
N MET A 80 8.04 -1.02 -0.05
CA MET A 80 8.77 -1.20 1.20
C MET A 80 9.72 -0.04 1.46
N GLN A 81 10.40 0.46 0.43
CA GLN A 81 11.22 1.67 0.53
C GLN A 81 10.39 2.89 0.93
N ALA A 82 9.18 3.05 0.39
CA ALA A 82 8.30 4.15 0.79
C ALA A 82 7.87 4.06 2.27
N LEU A 83 7.67 2.84 2.77
CA LEU A 83 7.34 2.56 4.17
C LEU A 83 8.54 2.86 5.09
N GLU A 84 9.72 2.36 4.76
CA GLU A 84 10.96 2.53 5.53
C GLU A 84 11.47 3.97 5.55
N SER A 85 11.20 4.75 4.49
CA SER A 85 11.57 6.17 4.39
C SER A 85 10.50 7.12 4.92
N SER A 86 9.41 6.61 5.49
CA SER A 86 8.33 7.42 6.04
C SER A 86 8.59 7.75 7.51
N ASP A 87 8.43 9.01 7.91
CA ASP A 87 8.57 9.46 9.31
C ASP A 87 7.39 9.04 10.22
N GLY A 88 6.51 8.17 9.72
CA GLY A 88 5.27 7.78 10.38
C GLY A 88 4.41 6.85 9.51
N PRO A 89 3.16 6.58 9.92
CA PRO A 89 2.29 5.66 9.21
C PRO A 89 2.03 6.06 7.75
N VAL A 90 2.07 5.07 6.86
CA VAL A 90 1.73 5.22 5.44
C VAL A 90 0.26 4.87 5.22
N LEU A 91 -0.44 5.72 4.45
CA LEU A 91 -1.72 5.39 3.86
C LEU A 91 -1.54 5.09 2.38
N ALA A 92 -1.68 3.82 2.00
CA ALA A 92 -1.68 3.41 0.61
C ALA A 92 -3.10 3.35 0.03
N TYR A 93 -3.28 3.65 -1.24
CA TYR A 93 -4.59 3.55 -1.88
C TYR A 93 -4.50 2.99 -3.30
N CYS A 94 -5.59 2.36 -3.73
CA CYS A 94 -5.84 2.05 -5.13
C CYS A 94 -7.34 2.20 -5.43
N ALA A 95 -7.91 1.46 -6.40
CA ALA A 95 -9.35 1.49 -6.63
C ALA A 95 -10.16 1.03 -5.39
N SER A 96 -9.77 -0.09 -4.77
CA SER A 96 -10.48 -0.73 -3.65
C SER A 96 -9.62 -0.95 -2.39
N GLY A 97 -8.34 -0.57 -2.45
CA GLY A 97 -7.30 -0.92 -1.47
C GLY A 97 -6.71 -2.32 -1.64
N THR A 98 -7.32 -3.21 -2.44
CA THR A 98 -6.86 -4.61 -2.60
C THR A 98 -5.42 -4.72 -3.13
N ARG A 99 -5.04 -3.93 -4.15
CA ARG A 99 -3.67 -3.97 -4.69
C ARG A 99 -2.64 -3.56 -3.64
N SER A 100 -2.96 -2.52 -2.87
CA SER A 100 -2.10 -2.03 -1.78
C SER A 100 -1.92 -3.08 -0.69
N SER A 101 -2.97 -3.84 -0.36
CA SER A 101 -2.92 -4.97 0.59
C SER A 101 -2.08 -6.14 0.05
N ILE A 102 -2.22 -6.46 -1.25
CA ILE A 102 -1.43 -7.52 -1.90
C ILE A 102 0.05 -7.17 -1.90
N VAL A 103 0.43 -5.97 -2.39
CA VAL A 103 1.84 -5.56 -2.44
C VAL A 103 2.45 -5.49 -1.05
N TRP A 104 1.70 -5.03 -0.05
CA TRP A 104 2.15 -5.05 1.35
C TRP A 104 2.40 -6.48 1.81
N SER A 105 1.48 -7.41 1.54
CA SER A 105 1.61 -8.82 1.94
C SER A 105 2.87 -9.46 1.37
N LEU A 106 3.17 -9.20 0.09
CA LEU A 106 4.38 -9.69 -0.57
C LEU A 106 5.64 -9.08 0.06
N GLY A 107 5.61 -7.80 0.43
CA GLY A 107 6.74 -7.12 1.07
C GLY A 107 6.98 -7.48 2.54
N GLN A 108 6.03 -8.16 3.19
CA GLN A 108 6.20 -8.69 4.54
C GLN A 108 6.78 -10.10 4.58
N VAL A 109 6.90 -10.77 3.43
CA VAL A 109 7.58 -12.08 3.36
C VAL A 109 9.02 -11.92 3.88
N GLY A 110 9.44 -12.82 4.77
CA GLY A 110 10.72 -12.75 5.47
C GLY A 110 10.76 -11.77 6.67
N ARG A 111 9.72 -10.96 6.87
CA ARG A 111 9.58 -10.02 8.01
C ARG A 111 8.51 -10.46 9.02
N MET A 112 7.46 -11.12 8.53
CA MET A 112 6.33 -11.62 9.31
C MET A 112 6.01 -13.06 8.90
N GLU A 113 5.38 -13.82 9.79
CA GLU A 113 4.86 -15.14 9.44
C GLU A 113 3.68 -15.02 8.46
N THR A 114 3.56 -15.96 7.52
CA THR A 114 2.47 -15.98 6.53
C THR A 114 1.08 -15.91 7.17
N ASP A 115 0.91 -16.59 8.32
CA ASP A 115 -0.33 -16.57 9.09
C ASP A 115 -0.68 -15.18 9.60
N GLU A 116 0.33 -14.43 10.08
CA GLU A 116 0.15 -13.07 10.59
C GLU A 116 -0.17 -12.10 9.46
N ILE A 117 0.47 -12.25 8.30
CA ILE A 117 0.19 -11.44 7.10
C ILE A 117 -1.28 -11.62 6.67
N ILE A 118 -1.74 -12.88 6.57
CA ILE A 118 -3.12 -13.19 6.17
C ILE A 118 -4.10 -12.66 7.21
N ALA A 119 -3.87 -12.92 8.50
CA ALA A 119 -4.74 -12.44 9.57
C ALA A 119 -4.85 -10.90 9.62
N ALA A 120 -3.73 -10.19 9.39
CA ALA A 120 -3.71 -8.73 9.36
C ALA A 120 -4.57 -8.17 8.21
N THR A 121 -4.44 -8.75 7.01
CA THR A 121 -5.22 -8.32 5.84
C THR A 121 -6.70 -8.68 5.96
N GLU A 122 -7.01 -9.86 6.50
CA GLU A 122 -8.38 -10.31 6.75
C GLU A 122 -9.09 -9.38 7.77
N LYS A 123 -8.42 -9.04 8.87
CA LYS A 123 -8.93 -8.09 9.87
C LYS A 123 -9.22 -6.70 9.28
N ALA A 124 -8.45 -6.29 8.28
CA ALA A 124 -8.67 -5.06 7.52
C ALA A 124 -9.74 -5.20 6.42
N GLY A 125 -10.42 -6.34 6.31
CA GLY A 125 -11.49 -6.58 5.33
C GLY A 125 -10.99 -7.00 3.95
N TYR A 126 -9.79 -7.56 3.86
CA TYR A 126 -9.21 -8.11 2.62
C TYR A 126 -8.92 -9.60 2.79
N ASP A 127 -9.79 -10.45 2.27
CA ASP A 127 -9.53 -11.89 2.23
C ASP A 127 -8.46 -12.21 1.18
N LEU A 128 -7.24 -12.39 1.66
CA LEU A 128 -6.07 -12.76 0.86
C LEU A 128 -5.57 -14.17 1.20
N ALA A 129 -6.38 -15.03 1.83
CA ALA A 129 -5.98 -16.39 2.18
C ALA A 129 -5.51 -17.20 0.96
N ARG A 130 -6.09 -16.92 -0.22
CA ARG A 130 -5.69 -17.50 -1.51
C ARG A 130 -4.24 -17.19 -1.92
N LEU A 131 -3.60 -16.18 -1.34
CA LEU A 131 -2.19 -15.84 -1.61
C LEU A 131 -1.21 -16.72 -0.83
N ARG A 132 -1.67 -17.51 0.17
CA ARG A 132 -0.78 -18.34 0.99
C ARG A 132 0.25 -19.12 0.17
N PRO A 133 -0.11 -19.89 -0.87
CA PRO A 133 0.89 -20.67 -1.62
C PRO A 133 1.96 -19.79 -2.26
N GLN A 134 1.61 -18.57 -2.68
CA GLN A 134 2.56 -17.62 -3.25
C GLN A 134 3.46 -17.01 -2.18
N LEU A 135 2.93 -16.68 -1.00
CA LEU A 135 3.72 -16.15 0.13
C LEU A 135 4.74 -17.18 0.62
N GLU A 136 4.32 -18.45 0.75
CA GLU A 136 5.21 -19.55 1.12
C GLU A 136 6.30 -19.80 0.08
N ALA A 137 5.93 -19.86 -1.21
CA ALA A 137 6.91 -20.06 -2.29
C ALA A 137 7.95 -18.93 -2.35
N LEU A 138 7.54 -17.68 -2.09
CA LEU A 138 8.48 -16.56 -1.99
C LEU A 138 9.41 -16.69 -0.79
N ARG A 139 8.90 -17.14 0.36
CA ARG A 139 9.69 -17.36 1.57
C ARG A 139 10.75 -18.45 1.38
N GLU A 140 10.38 -19.55 0.74
CA GLU A 140 11.31 -20.63 0.41
C GLU A 140 12.41 -20.13 -0.55
N ALA A 141 12.04 -19.35 -1.58
CA ALA A 141 13.00 -18.79 -2.53
C ALA A 141 13.99 -17.79 -1.89
N ASP A 142 13.56 -17.01 -0.90
CA ASP A 142 14.45 -16.10 -0.16
C ASP A 142 15.40 -16.88 0.77
N GLY A 143 14.94 -17.99 1.37
CA GLY A 143 15.76 -18.84 2.25
C GLY A 143 16.80 -19.71 1.53
N GLU A 144 16.63 -19.97 0.23
CA GLU A 144 17.61 -20.69 -0.61
C GLU A 144 18.71 -19.77 -1.17
N ALA A 145 18.56 -18.45 -1.02
CA ALA A 145 19.51 -17.45 -1.53
C ALA A 145 20.59 -17.01 -0.51
N GLU A 146 20.54 -17.53 0.73
CA GLU A 146 21.54 -17.36 1.81
C GLU A 146 22.46 -18.58 1.97
#